data_AF-A0A376SBH9-F1
#
_entry.id   AF-A0A376SBH9-F1
#
_cell.length_a   1.000
_cell.length_b   1.000
_cell.length_c   1.000
_cell.angle_alpha   90.00
_cell.angle_beta   90.00
_cell.angle_gamma   90.00
#
_symmetry.space_group_name_H-M   'P 1'
#
loop_
_entity.id
_entity.type
_entity.pdbx_description
1 polymer ?
#
loop_
_entity_poly.entity_id
_entity_poly.type
_entity_poly.pdbx_seq_one_letter_code
_entity_poly.pdbx_strand_id
1 'polypeptide(L)'
;MPLSPDAWQMLSAPLRQPGIVALREYLRQRPPACIRPLNQVDNLFILPVAECISLGWDSSRQTLDAQVISGEGEDNLLTLSLPASASAPYAVERMAALLQQTDDPVSLVSGFVSFVEGQLTLEPRVMMTKTRAWALDAETAPVAPLPLPAFCLCRLPLISC
;
A
#
# COMPACT_ATOMS: atom_id res chain seq x y z
N MET A 1 0.30 -16.48 -13.33
CA MET A 1 1.15 -15.33 -12.98
C MET A 1 1.32 -15.32 -11.47
N PRO A 2 2.38 -15.92 -10.88
CA PRO A 2 2.47 -15.96 -9.43
C PRO A 2 3.02 -14.64 -8.90
N LEU A 3 2.37 -14.11 -7.86
CA LEU A 3 2.79 -12.98 -7.04
C LEU A 3 4.05 -13.37 -6.24
N SER A 4 5.22 -13.43 -6.88
CA SER A 4 6.49 -13.57 -6.14
C SER A 4 6.80 -12.26 -5.41
N PRO A 5 7.49 -12.28 -4.26
CA PRO A 5 7.92 -11.06 -3.56
C PRO A 5 8.70 -10.10 -4.48
N ASP A 6 9.47 -10.65 -5.43
CA ASP A 6 10.24 -9.90 -6.43
C ASP A 6 9.38 -9.15 -7.44
N ALA A 7 8.11 -9.55 -7.66
CA ALA A 7 7.21 -8.87 -8.59
C ALA A 7 6.99 -7.40 -8.23
N TRP A 8 7.08 -7.07 -6.94
CA TRP A 8 6.98 -5.69 -6.45
C TRP A 8 8.24 -4.88 -6.71
N GLN A 9 9.41 -5.53 -6.81
CA GLN A 9 10.64 -4.87 -7.20
C GLN A 9 10.65 -4.50 -8.68
N MET A 10 9.94 -5.27 -9.51
CA MET A 10 9.79 -5.04 -10.95
C MET A 10 8.84 -3.88 -11.30
N LEU A 11 8.08 -3.35 -10.34
CA LEU A 11 7.23 -2.19 -10.56
C LEU A 11 8.11 -0.95 -10.79
N SER A 12 8.12 -0.48 -12.03
CA SER A 12 8.87 0.71 -12.46
C SER A 12 8.07 2.00 -12.26
N ALA A 13 8.76 3.14 -12.38
CA ALA A 13 8.13 4.46 -12.37
C ALA A 13 6.97 4.54 -13.38
N PRO A 14 5.89 5.27 -13.07
CA PRO A 14 5.75 6.23 -11.98
C PRO A 14 5.20 5.65 -10.66
N LEU A 15 4.78 4.37 -10.64
CA LEU A 15 4.09 3.77 -9.49
C LEU A 15 5.02 3.61 -8.29
N ARG A 16 6.27 3.20 -8.54
CA ARG A 16 7.32 3.13 -7.52
C ARG A 16 8.23 4.35 -7.63
N GLN A 17 8.43 5.03 -6.51
CA GLN A 17 9.38 6.13 -6.41
C GLN A 17 10.54 5.70 -5.51
N PRO A 18 11.78 6.14 -5.79
CA PRO A 18 12.95 5.76 -4.99
C PRO A 18 12.94 6.39 -3.59
N GLY A 19 12.13 7.43 -3.36
CA GLY A 19 11.98 8.08 -2.07
C GLY A 19 11.00 9.25 -2.15
N ILE A 20 10.79 9.89 -1.00
CA ILE A 20 9.82 10.99 -0.88
C ILE A 20 10.23 12.25 -1.65
N VAL A 21 11.54 12.51 -1.76
CA VAL A 21 12.08 13.65 -2.51
C VAL A 21 11.74 13.53 -4.00
N ALA A 22 12.00 12.37 -4.60
CA ALA A 22 11.67 12.09 -5.99
C ALA A 22 10.16 12.15 -6.26
N LEU A 23 9.34 11.64 -5.33
CA LEU A 23 7.89 11.75 -5.42
C LEU A 23 7.42 13.22 -5.39
N ARG A 24 7.99 14.05 -4.51
CA ARG A 24 7.66 15.48 -4.42
C ARG A 24 8.02 16.21 -5.71
N GLU A 25 9.18 15.92 -6.29
CA GLU A 25 9.59 16.49 -7.58
C GLU A 25 8.65 16.04 -8.71
N TYR A 26 8.31 14.75 -8.76
CA TYR A 26 7.36 14.20 -9.72
C TYR A 26 5.99 14.88 -9.61
N LEU A 27 5.46 15.07 -8.40
CA LEU A 27 4.18 15.72 -8.17
C LEU A 27 4.21 17.22 -8.55
N ARG A 28 5.35 17.91 -8.38
CA ARG A 28 5.52 19.31 -8.81
C ARG A 28 5.55 19.46 -10.33
N GLN A 29 6.12 18.50 -11.05
CA GLN A 29 6.18 18.52 -12.51
C GLN A 29 4.85 18.10 -13.16
N ARG A 30 3.91 17.59 -12.37
CA ARG A 30 2.65 17.07 -12.87
C ARG A 30 1.72 18.19 -13.33
N PRO A 31 1.03 18.04 -14.48
CA PRO A 31 0.00 18.98 -14.89
C PRO A 31 -1.12 19.10 -13.84
N PRO A 32 -1.76 20.28 -13.72
CA PRO A 32 -2.85 20.48 -12.78
C PRO A 32 -3.98 19.48 -13.00
N ALA A 33 -4.69 19.13 -11.93
CA ALA A 33 -5.71 18.08 -11.95
C ALA A 33 -6.81 18.32 -13.00
N CYS A 34 -7.13 19.59 -13.29
CA CYS A 34 -8.19 19.98 -14.23
C CYS A 34 -7.91 19.62 -15.70
N ILE A 35 -6.67 19.32 -16.09
CA ILE A 35 -6.30 18.94 -17.46
C ILE A 35 -5.81 17.48 -17.56
N ARG A 36 -5.82 16.75 -16.44
CA ARG A 36 -5.40 15.34 -16.41
C ARG A 36 -6.57 14.42 -16.78
N PRO A 37 -6.32 13.34 -17.53
CA PRO A 37 -7.31 12.29 -17.71
C PRO A 37 -7.63 11.65 -16.34
N LEU A 38 -8.92 11.38 -16.11
CA LEU A 38 -9.39 10.73 -14.90
C LEU A 38 -8.80 9.32 -14.82
N ASN A 39 -7.92 9.08 -13.86
CA ASN A 39 -7.35 7.77 -13.59
C ASN A 39 -7.63 7.40 -12.13
N GLN A 40 -8.15 6.19 -11.89
CA GLN A 40 -8.48 5.72 -10.54
C GLN A 40 -7.26 5.50 -9.64
N VAL A 41 -6.07 5.28 -10.22
CA VAL A 41 -4.81 5.03 -9.48
C VAL A 41 -3.84 6.21 -9.54
N ASP A 42 -4.34 7.40 -9.90
CA ASP A 42 -3.50 8.56 -10.23
C ASP A 42 -2.61 9.04 -9.06
N ASN A 43 -3.00 8.73 -7.82
CA ASN A 43 -2.30 9.13 -6.59
C ASN A 43 -1.81 7.94 -5.76
N LEU A 44 -1.85 6.72 -6.29
CA LEU A 44 -1.32 5.54 -5.62
C LEU A 44 0.18 5.45 -5.89
N PHE A 45 0.99 5.41 -4.84
CA PHE A 45 2.44 5.29 -4.95
C PHE A 45 3.00 4.27 -3.97
N ILE A 46 4.14 3.70 -4.35
CA ILE A 46 4.93 2.77 -3.54
C ILE A 46 6.24 3.46 -3.18
N LEU A 47 6.50 3.56 -1.88
CA LEU A 47 7.69 4.19 -1.31
C LEU A 47 8.46 3.21 -0.44
N PRO A 48 9.80 3.23 -0.47
CA PRO A 48 10.61 2.49 0.48
C PRO A 48 10.50 3.09 1.87
N VAL A 49 10.55 2.22 2.87
CA VAL A 49 10.59 2.59 4.30
C VAL A 49 11.90 2.05 4.86
N ALA A 50 12.72 2.96 5.41
CA ALA A 50 13.98 2.61 6.03
C ALA A 50 13.81 2.43 7.54
N GLU A 51 13.23 3.43 8.21
CA GLU A 51 13.09 3.44 9.66
C GLU A 51 11.85 4.24 10.08
N CYS A 52 11.20 3.82 11.18
CA CYS A 52 10.12 4.57 11.82
C CYS A 52 10.69 5.44 12.95
N ILE A 53 10.52 6.75 12.82
CA ILE A 53 11.05 7.75 13.77
C ILE A 53 10.07 8.02 14.90
N SER A 54 8.79 8.15 14.56
CA SER A 54 7.75 8.43 15.54
C SER A 54 6.42 7.81 15.13
N LEU A 55 5.61 7.50 16.14
CA LEU A 55 4.26 6.96 16.00
C LEU A 55 3.39 7.65 17.05
N GLY A 56 2.26 8.22 16.62
CA GLY A 56 1.36 8.98 17.48
C GLY A 56 -0.09 8.82 17.06
N TRP A 57 -0.98 8.76 18.04
CA TRP A 57 -2.41 8.80 17.80
C TRP A 57 -2.93 10.22 17.98
N ASP A 58 -3.57 10.76 16.95
CA ASP A 58 -4.32 12.01 17.03
C ASP A 58 -5.77 11.70 17.38
N SER A 59 -6.14 11.98 18.63
CA SER A 59 -7.50 11.75 19.13
C SER A 59 -8.55 12.69 18.53
N SER A 60 -8.14 13.86 18.03
CA SER A 60 -9.05 14.86 17.46
C SER A 60 -9.48 14.48 16.05
N ARG A 61 -8.53 14.00 15.23
CA ARG A 61 -8.77 13.52 13.86
C ARG A 61 -9.12 12.04 13.80
N GLN A 62 -8.93 11.31 14.91
CA GLN A 62 -8.99 9.85 14.96
C GLN A 62 -8.07 9.21 13.90
N THR A 63 -6.84 9.74 13.81
CA THR A 63 -5.83 9.30 12.84
C THR A 63 -4.59 8.78 13.56
N LEU A 64 -4.03 7.69 13.05
CA LEU A 64 -2.70 7.24 13.43
C LEU A 64 -1.68 7.92 12.51
N ASP A 65 -0.87 8.79 13.09
CA ASP A 65 0.21 9.49 12.39
C ASP A 65 1.55 8.82 12.72
N ALA A 66 2.38 8.60 11.70
CA ALA A 66 3.73 8.10 11.87
C ALA A 66 4.70 8.88 11.00
N GLN A 67 5.92 9.06 11.47
CA GLN A 67 7.01 9.62 10.67
C GLN A 67 8.00 8.53 10.35
N VAL A 68 8.27 8.33 9.07
CA VAL A 68 9.19 7.31 8.57
C VAL A 68 10.21 7.92 7.63
N ILE A 69 11.40 7.35 7.59
CA ILE A 69 12.43 7.72 6.62
C ILE A 69 12.18 6.96 5.32
N SER A 70 12.07 7.70 4.20
CA SER A 70 11.77 7.14 2.89
C SER A 70 12.78 7.57 1.83
N GLY A 71 13.70 6.65 1.51
CA GLY A 71 14.73 6.81 0.49
C GLY A 71 15.92 7.68 0.94
N GLU A 72 16.81 7.96 -0.01
CA GLU A 72 18.02 8.76 0.21
C GLU A 72 17.77 10.23 -0.17
N GLY A 73 18.36 11.15 0.59
CA GLY A 73 18.29 12.59 0.36
C GLY A 73 18.09 13.42 1.62
N GLU A 74 18.30 14.74 1.51
CA GLU A 74 17.89 15.70 2.54
C GLU A 74 16.35 15.82 2.54
N ASP A 75 15.73 15.94 3.71
CA ASP A 75 14.27 16.04 3.87
C ASP A 75 13.52 14.77 3.39
N ASN A 76 14.06 13.60 3.72
CA ASN A 76 13.52 12.28 3.38
C ASN A 76 12.48 11.75 4.39
N LEU A 77 11.90 12.63 5.20
CA LEU A 77 10.88 12.29 6.18
C LEU A 77 9.50 12.22 5.49
N LEU A 78 8.86 11.07 5.58
CA LEU A 78 7.52 10.81 5.09
C LEU A 78 6.55 10.74 6.26
N THR A 79 5.48 11.51 6.18
CA THR A 79 4.35 11.42 7.10
C THR A 79 3.35 10.39 6.59
N LEU A 80 3.15 9.34 7.38
CA LEU A 80 2.07 8.38 7.20
C LEU A 80 0.89 8.82 8.06
N SER A 81 -0.31 8.88 7.49
CA SER A 81 -1.53 9.21 8.23
C SER A 81 -2.63 8.24 7.86
N LEU A 82 -3.12 7.47 8.83
CA LEU A 82 -4.18 6.49 8.62
C LEU A 82 -5.41 6.85 9.48
N PRO A 83 -6.54 7.25 8.87
CA PRO A 83 -7.77 7.49 9.61
C PRO A 83 -8.38 6.18 10.10
N ALA A 84 -8.91 6.17 11.32
CA ALA A 84 -9.74 5.07 11.80
C ALA A 84 -11.03 5.00 10.97
N SER A 85 -11.33 3.80 10.49
CA SER A 85 -12.54 3.54 9.71
C SER A 85 -13.30 2.35 10.28
N ALA A 86 -14.62 2.47 10.33
CA ALA A 86 -15.51 1.37 10.72
C ALA A 86 -15.45 0.19 9.72
N SER A 87 -15.09 0.44 8.46
CA SER A 87 -14.94 -0.60 7.44
C SER A 87 -13.65 -1.43 7.61
N ALA A 88 -12.69 -0.92 8.40
CA ALA A 88 -11.40 -1.53 8.62
C ALA A 88 -10.97 -1.34 10.09
N PRO A 89 -11.69 -1.95 11.04
CA PRO A 89 -11.56 -1.64 12.47
C PRO A 89 -10.19 -1.98 13.05
N TYR A 90 -9.43 -2.88 12.40
CA TYR A 90 -8.11 -3.32 12.85
C TYR A 90 -6.94 -2.68 12.08
N ALA A 91 -7.21 -1.78 11.14
CA ALA A 91 -6.16 -1.21 10.28
C ALA A 91 -5.14 -0.40 11.09
N VAL A 92 -5.61 0.37 12.08
CA VAL A 92 -4.79 1.21 12.97
C VAL A 92 -3.86 0.35 13.81
N GLU A 93 -4.39 -0.66 14.49
CA GLU A 93 -3.63 -1.58 15.34
C GLU A 93 -2.59 -2.36 14.53
N ARG A 94 -2.96 -2.78 13.31
CA ARG A 94 -2.03 -3.47 12.41
C ARG A 94 -0.90 -2.56 11.97
N MET A 95 -1.19 -1.33 11.54
CA MET A 95 -0.15 -0.38 11.17
C MET A 95 0.79 -0.10 12.35
N ALA A 96 0.24 0.14 13.54
CA ALA A 96 1.03 0.36 14.74
C ALA A 96 1.93 -0.84 15.09
N ALA A 97 1.38 -2.06 15.03
CA ALA A 97 2.15 -3.29 15.27
C ALA A 97 3.25 -3.50 14.23
N LEU A 98 2.95 -3.24 12.95
CA LEU A 98 3.91 -3.41 11.85
C LEU A 98 5.07 -2.42 11.92
N LEU A 99 4.84 -1.20 12.41
CA LEU A 99 5.88 -0.19 12.59
C LEU A 99 6.74 -0.43 13.84
N GLN A 100 6.19 -1.09 14.87
CA GLN A 100 6.91 -1.40 16.12
C GLN A 100 7.67 -2.72 16.08
N GLN A 101 7.35 -3.64 15.16
CA GLN A 101 8.04 -4.93 15.07
C GLN A 101 9.50 -4.76 14.64
N THR A 102 10.41 -5.51 15.26
CA THR A 102 11.85 -5.47 14.94
C THR A 102 12.31 -6.70 14.13
N ASP A 103 11.59 -7.81 14.21
CA ASP A 103 11.98 -9.09 13.59
C ASP A 103 11.88 -9.05 12.05
N ASP A 104 10.78 -8.50 11.53
CA ASP A 104 10.55 -8.34 10.09
C ASP A 104 10.09 -6.89 9.79
N PRO A 105 11.03 -5.93 9.72
CA PRO A 105 10.69 -4.52 9.56
C PRO A 105 10.03 -4.25 8.20
N VAL A 106 9.19 -3.22 8.17
CA VAL A 106 8.54 -2.76 6.94
C VAL A 106 9.60 -2.19 5.99
N SER A 107 9.62 -2.70 4.77
CA SER A 107 10.57 -2.31 3.72
C SER A 107 9.93 -1.40 2.65
N LEU A 108 8.63 -1.56 2.41
CA LEU A 108 7.87 -0.77 1.45
C LEU A 108 6.49 -0.43 2.02
N VAL A 109 5.99 0.74 1.65
CA VAL A 109 4.61 1.16 1.90
C VAL A 109 3.97 1.59 0.59
N SER A 110 2.75 1.12 0.35
CA SER A 110 1.90 1.55 -0.75
C SER A 110 0.71 2.30 -0.19
N GLY A 111 0.39 3.44 -0.79
CA GLY A 111 -0.71 4.26 -0.31
C GLY A 111 -1.06 5.42 -1.22
N PHE A 112 -2.11 6.13 -0.85
CA PHE A 112 -2.55 7.33 -1.54
C PHE A 112 -1.83 8.54 -1.00
N VAL A 113 -1.34 9.36 -1.91
CA VAL A 113 -0.57 10.55 -1.54
C VAL A 113 -1.46 11.79 -1.66
N SER A 114 -1.39 12.64 -0.64
CA SER A 114 -2.12 13.91 -0.57
C SER A 114 -1.24 15.00 0.05
N PHE A 115 -1.58 16.26 -0.22
CA PHE A 115 -0.94 17.39 0.45
C PHE A 115 -1.86 17.88 1.57
N VAL A 116 -1.39 17.76 2.81
CA VAL A 116 -2.10 18.24 4.01
C VAL A 116 -1.23 19.33 4.62
N GLU A 117 -1.77 20.55 4.73
CA GLU A 117 -1.04 21.72 5.27
C GLU A 117 0.30 22.02 4.56
N GLY A 118 0.38 21.71 3.26
CA GLY A 118 1.61 21.87 2.47
C GLY A 118 2.66 20.78 2.67
N GLN A 119 2.40 19.80 3.54
CA GLN A 119 3.21 18.61 3.74
C GLN A 119 2.68 17.44 2.92
N LEU A 120 3.61 16.59 2.47
CA LEU A 120 3.26 15.41 1.70
C LEU A 120 2.92 14.26 2.65
N THR A 121 1.66 13.86 2.66
CA THR A 121 1.13 12.81 3.53
C THR A 121 0.72 11.61 2.70
N LEU A 122 1.12 10.42 3.15
CA LEU A 122 0.73 9.15 2.54
C LEU A 122 -0.26 8.43 3.44
N GLU A 123 -1.42 8.09 2.90
CA GLU A 123 -2.39 7.20 3.53
C GLU A 123 -2.06 5.75 3.17
N PRO A 124 -1.52 4.95 4.12
CA PRO A 124 -1.06 3.61 3.82
C PRO A 124 -2.25 2.68 3.59
N ARG A 125 -2.17 1.86 2.53
CA ARG A 125 -3.13 0.79 2.22
C ARG A 125 -2.50 -0.59 2.35
N VAL A 126 -1.25 -0.71 1.91
CA VAL A 126 -0.47 -1.95 1.99
C VAL A 126 0.91 -1.64 2.55
N MET A 127 1.35 -2.43 3.52
CA MET A 127 2.71 -2.40 4.05
C MET A 127 3.39 -3.72 3.73
N MET A 128 4.62 -3.68 3.25
CA MET A 128 5.37 -4.89 2.90
C MET A 128 6.55 -5.06 3.83
N THR A 129 6.62 -6.23 4.45
CA THR A 129 7.79 -6.69 5.16
C THR A 129 8.62 -7.58 4.23
N LYS A 130 9.73 -8.14 4.70
CA LYS A 130 10.56 -9.02 3.85
C LYS A 130 9.82 -10.32 3.50
N THR A 131 8.95 -10.77 4.40
CA THR A 131 8.28 -12.07 4.27
C THR A 131 6.92 -11.99 3.56
N ARG A 132 6.19 -10.87 3.71
CA ARG A 132 4.83 -10.75 3.15
C ARG A 132 4.34 -9.32 2.96
N ALA A 133 3.30 -9.19 2.14
CA ALA A 133 2.50 -7.97 2.02
C ALA A 133 1.31 -8.02 2.98
N TRP A 134 1.05 -6.91 3.65
CA TRP A 134 -0.06 -6.71 4.57
C TRP A 134 -0.99 -5.64 4.05
N ALA A 135 -2.18 -6.02 3.63
CA ALA A 135 -3.26 -5.07 3.37
C ALA A 135 -3.90 -4.66 4.70
N LEU A 136 -3.85 -3.38 5.04
CA LEU A 136 -4.31 -2.87 6.33
C LEU A 136 -5.84 -3.02 6.47
N ASP A 137 -6.57 -2.80 5.38
CA ASP A 137 -8.03 -2.87 5.33
C ASP A 137 -8.58 -4.30 5.16
N ALA A 138 -7.74 -5.27 4.80
CA ALA A 138 -8.23 -6.61 4.51
C ALA A 138 -8.58 -7.34 5.81
N GLU A 139 -9.85 -7.65 6.02
CA GLU A 139 -10.24 -8.56 7.10
C GLU A 139 -9.49 -9.88 6.95
N THR A 140 -8.93 -10.42 8.03
CA THR A 140 -8.30 -11.76 8.00
C THR A 140 -9.40 -12.82 8.01
N ALA A 141 -10.36 -12.73 7.09
CA ALA A 141 -11.26 -13.83 6.84
C ALA A 141 -10.44 -14.94 6.16
N PRO A 142 -10.52 -16.20 6.60
CA PRO A 142 -9.94 -17.29 5.83
C PRO A 142 -10.57 -17.25 4.44
N VAL A 143 -9.73 -17.19 3.40
CA VAL A 143 -10.19 -17.29 2.02
C VAL A 143 -10.88 -18.63 1.88
N ALA A 144 -12.22 -18.63 1.90
CA ALA A 144 -12.98 -19.80 1.56
C ALA A 144 -12.56 -20.20 0.13
N PRO A 145 -12.33 -21.49 -0.15
CA PRO A 145 -11.95 -21.93 -1.48
C PRO A 145 -12.97 -21.39 -2.47
N LEU A 146 -12.47 -20.72 -3.52
CA LEU A 146 -13.32 -20.24 -4.60
C LEU A 146 -14.15 -21.42 -5.11
N PRO A 147 -15.48 -21.27 -5.25
CA PRO A 147 -16.30 -22.34 -5.78
C PRO A 147 -15.80 -22.64 -7.20
N LEU A 148 -15.13 -23.78 -7.35
CA LEU A 148 -14.76 -24.29 -8.66
C LEU A 148 -16.07 -24.58 -9.40
N PRO A 149 -16.23 -24.10 -10.65
CA PRO A 149 -17.34 -24.57 -11.45
C PRO A 149 -17.20 -26.07 -11.58
N ALA A 150 -18.22 -26.81 -11.14
CA ALA A 150 -18.30 -28.24 -11.36
C ALA A 150 -18.30 -28.45 -12.87
N PHE A 151 -17.17 -28.91 -13.42
CA PHE A 151 -17.15 -29.45 -14.76
C PHE A 151 -18.06 -30.68 -14.76
N CYS A 152 -19.31 -30.47 -15.16
CA CYS A 152 -20.23 -31.53 -15.49
C CYS A 152 -19.62 -32.29 -16.67
N LEU A 153 -19.03 -33.46 -16.40
CA LEU A 153 -18.59 -34.40 -17.41
C LEU A 153 -19.84 -34.88 -18.17
N CYS A 154 -20.21 -34.16 -19.22
CA CYS A 154 -21.13 -34.67 -20.23
C CYS A 154 -20.50 -35.92 -20.86
N ARG A 155 -21.08 -37.04 -20.48
CA ARG A 155 -20.88 -38.40 -20.99
C ARG A 155 -20.89 -38.39 -22.54
N LEU A 156 -19.73 -38.61 -23.16
CA LEU A 156 -19.62 -38.87 -24.61
C LEU A 156 -20.31 -40.20 -24.96
N PRO A 157 -21.09 -40.29 -26.05
CA PRO A 157 -21.61 -41.56 -26.53
C PRO A 157 -20.51 -42.36 -27.24
N LEU A 158 -20.37 -43.62 -26.89
CA LEU A 158 -19.56 -44.60 -27.63
C LEU A 158 -20.22 -44.84 -28.99
N ILE A 159 -19.51 -44.51 -30.08
CA ILE A 159 -19.81 -44.95 -31.44
C ILE A 159 -18.99 -46.23 -31.67
N SER A 160 -19.67 -47.37 -31.88
CA SER A 160 -19.05 -48.61 -32.40
C SER A 160 -19.25 -48.69 -33.92
N CYS A 161 -18.16 -48.95 -34.64
CA CYS A 161 -18.17 -49.56 -35.98
C CYS A 161 -18.49 -51.05 -35.90
#